data_AF-A0A7W1UA36-F1
#
_entry.id   AF-A0A7W1UA36-F1
#
_cell.length_a   1.000
_cell.length_b   1.000
_cell.length_c   1.000
_cell.angle_alpha   90.00
_cell.angle_beta   90.00
_cell.angle_gamma   90.00
#
_symmetry.space_group_name_H-M   'P 1'
#
loop_
_entity.id
_entity.type
_entity.pdbx_description
1 polymer ?
#
loop_
_entity_poly.entity_id
_entity_poly.type
_entity_poly.pdbx_seq_one_letter_code
_entity_poly.pdbx_strand_id
1 'polypeptide(L)'
;MLEHVLSEEERSQILQTIEMFEVITQTQPDDYQSLLILKEAHQKLGNTEEALRASKKLAEAYFNGGSYSLAMQECEAVLAQDPNAPEVLAMLGEIESRLQPGDKKPSAAGNGLVLTAGTSSGANGSGDGGGLAEIGGRNAGQVRKRVAAEDADLGEDQLAKFLIVQQMFPEEEVNAALASVKTSNRALTGQSLPTSLITHLCDGNDIKCEKVLSALIDRTKFAYVPLEYYDIDRQVVRMLPDDLTIGRLFVPFDLVSRTIMVAVANPFDAAGREAVQQSLDYTVTWYMAKPSVIAKTLQDIYRLEGRA
;
A
#
# COMPACT_ATOMS: atom_id res chain seq x y z
N MET A 1 -31.71 -16.38 3.97
CA MET A 1 -31.37 -14.98 4.26
C MET A 1 -31.43 -14.83 5.76
N LEU A 2 -30.28 -14.69 6.42
CA LEU A 2 -30.22 -14.34 7.84
C LEU A 2 -30.03 -12.82 7.87
N GLU A 3 -31.12 -12.09 8.12
CA GLU A 3 -31.04 -10.69 8.51
C GLU A 3 -30.30 -10.66 9.84
N HIS A 4 -29.04 -10.21 9.82
CA HIS A 4 -28.26 -10.01 11.03
C HIS A 4 -28.87 -8.80 11.74
N VAL A 5 -29.82 -9.05 12.63
CA VAL A 5 -30.40 -8.03 13.50
C VAL A 5 -29.27 -7.52 14.38
N LEU A 6 -28.83 -6.28 14.12
CA LEU A 6 -27.80 -5.62 14.92
C LEU A 6 -28.20 -5.65 16.40
N SER A 7 -27.26 -6.02 17.27
CA SER A 7 -27.45 -5.96 18.71
C SER A 7 -27.68 -4.50 19.14
N GLU A 8 -28.43 -4.30 20.22
CA GLU A 8 -28.70 -2.96 20.78
C GLU A 8 -27.39 -2.23 21.15
N GLU A 9 -26.39 -2.99 21.60
CA GLU A 9 -25.03 -2.50 21.89
C GLU A 9 -24.30 -2.05 20.61
N GLU A 10 -24.36 -2.83 19.54
CA GLU A 10 -23.76 -2.49 18.25
C GLU A 10 -24.42 -1.24 17.65
N ARG A 11 -25.75 -1.15 17.74
CA ARG A 11 -26.50 0.02 17.30
C ARG A 11 -26.09 1.27 18.08
N SER A 12 -25.89 1.15 19.39
CA SER A 12 -25.44 2.28 20.21
C SER A 12 -24.02 2.71 19.88
N GLN A 13 -23.11 1.76 19.62
CA GLN A 13 -21.73 2.07 19.21
C GLN A 13 -21.69 2.77 17.84
N ILE A 14 -22.51 2.32 16.90
CA ILE A 14 -22.61 2.95 15.57
C ILE A 14 -23.13 4.39 15.69
N LEU A 15 -24.13 4.64 16.55
CA LEU A 15 -24.64 5.99 16.80
C LEU A 15 -23.58 6.92 17.41
N GLN A 16 -22.81 6.43 18.38
CA GLN A 16 -21.70 7.20 18.95
C GLN A 16 -20.60 7.50 17.91
N THR A 17 -20.34 6.54 17.01
CA THR A 17 -19.40 6.73 15.90
C THR A 17 -19.90 7.84 14.97
N ILE A 18 -21.19 7.83 14.61
CA ILE A 18 -21.79 8.88 13.78
C ILE A 18 -21.62 10.25 14.43
N GLU A 19 -21.98 10.40 15.70
CA GLU A 19 -21.89 11.68 16.40
C GLU A 19 -20.44 12.22 16.41
N MET A 20 -19.47 11.36 16.70
CA MET A 20 -18.06 11.75 16.72
C MET A 20 -17.56 12.20 15.35
N PHE A 21 -17.87 11.45 14.28
CA PHE A 21 -17.40 11.75 12.94
C PHE A 21 -18.20 12.86 12.23
N GLU A 22 -19.45 13.10 12.62
CA GLU A 22 -20.20 14.28 12.19
C GLU A 22 -19.53 15.57 12.67
N VAL A 23 -19.06 15.60 13.93
CA VAL A 23 -18.32 16.76 14.44
C VAL A 23 -17.00 16.95 13.68
N ILE A 24 -16.29 15.87 13.35
CA ILE A 24 -15.04 15.96 12.58
C ILE A 24 -15.33 16.52 11.18
N THR A 25 -16.32 16.00 10.47
CA THR A 25 -16.68 16.48 9.12
C THR A 25 -17.25 17.90 9.10
N GLN A 26 -17.80 18.39 10.21
CA GLN A 26 -18.14 19.81 10.36
C GLN A 26 -16.90 20.71 10.43
N THR A 27 -15.82 20.23 11.05
CA THR A 27 -14.54 20.97 11.14
C THR A 27 -13.65 20.79 9.92
N GLN A 28 -13.71 19.62 9.27
CA GLN A 28 -12.87 19.21 8.16
C GLN A 28 -13.76 18.55 7.09
N PRO A 29 -14.39 19.34 6.21
CA PRO A 29 -15.36 18.84 5.25
C PRO A 29 -14.76 17.94 4.16
N ASP A 30 -13.47 18.07 3.88
CA ASP A 30 -12.76 17.29 2.85
C ASP A 30 -12.08 16.02 3.42
N ASP A 31 -12.29 15.68 4.70
CA ASP A 31 -11.72 14.47 5.29
C ASP A 31 -12.44 13.19 4.79
N TYR A 32 -11.86 12.61 3.75
CA TYR A 32 -12.35 11.41 3.07
C TYR A 32 -12.49 10.21 4.01
N GLN A 33 -11.65 10.09 5.05
CA GLN A 33 -11.75 8.98 6.01
C GLN A 33 -13.01 9.11 6.87
N SER A 34 -13.26 10.28 7.44
CA SER A 34 -14.45 10.52 8.24
C SER A 34 -15.74 10.35 7.43
N LEU A 35 -15.76 10.83 6.18
CA LEU A 35 -16.90 10.67 5.28
C LEU A 35 -17.17 9.19 4.92
N LEU A 36 -16.11 8.39 4.73
CA LEU A 36 -16.25 6.96 4.47
C LEU A 36 -16.84 6.22 5.68
N ILE A 37 -16.38 6.55 6.90
CA ILE A 37 -16.89 5.97 8.14
C ILE A 37 -18.37 6.34 8.34
N LEU A 38 -18.74 7.59 8.10
CA LEU A 38 -20.14 8.03 8.18
C LEU A 38 -21.03 7.29 7.18
N LYS A 39 -20.58 7.14 5.93
CA LYS A 39 -21.30 6.36 4.91
C LYS A 39 -21.55 4.93 5.38
N GLU A 40 -20.53 4.22 5.85
CA GLU A 40 -20.66 2.83 6.30
C GLU A 40 -21.55 2.72 7.55
N ALA A 41 -21.41 3.64 8.50
CA ALA A 41 -22.22 3.68 9.71
C ALA A 41 -23.72 3.87 9.39
N HIS A 42 -24.05 4.81 8.51
CA HIS A 42 -25.43 5.02 8.07
C HIS A 42 -25.98 3.83 7.25
N GLN A 43 -25.16 3.18 6.43
CA GLN A 43 -25.56 1.96 5.72
C GLN A 43 -25.89 0.82 6.70
N LYS A 44 -25.09 0.65 7.75
CA LYS A 44 -25.35 -0.35 8.81
C LYS A 44 -26.64 -0.08 9.55
N LEU A 45 -26.98 1.19 9.81
CA LEU A 45 -28.26 1.57 10.44
C LEU A 45 -29.48 1.47 9.51
N GLY A 46 -29.28 1.19 8.21
CA GLY A 46 -30.34 1.20 7.21
C GLY A 46 -30.78 2.61 6.81
N ASN A 47 -30.04 3.65 7.20
CA ASN A 47 -30.33 5.04 6.88
C ASN A 47 -29.76 5.38 5.49
N THR A 48 -30.43 4.88 4.44
CA THR A 48 -29.97 5.02 3.05
C THR A 48 -29.83 6.47 2.59
N GLU A 49 -30.68 7.38 3.07
CA GLU A 49 -30.62 8.81 2.70
C GLU A 49 -29.34 9.50 3.22
N GLU A 50 -28.99 9.27 4.49
CA GLU A 50 -27.77 9.84 5.09
C GLU A 50 -26.51 9.20 4.50
N ALA A 51 -26.54 7.89 4.25
CA ALA A 51 -25.47 7.20 3.55
C ALA A 51 -25.23 7.77 2.15
N LEU A 52 -26.30 8.06 1.41
CA LEU A 52 -26.22 8.68 0.09
C LEU A 52 -25.65 10.10 0.17
N ARG A 53 -26.07 10.89 1.16
CA ARG A 53 -25.52 12.24 1.41
C ARG A 53 -24.02 12.19 1.71
N ALA A 54 -23.58 11.28 2.58
CA ALA A 54 -22.16 11.07 2.87
C ALA A 54 -21.39 10.64 1.62
N SER A 55 -21.97 9.78 0.78
CA SER A 55 -21.37 9.34 -0.48
C SER A 55 -21.20 10.48 -1.50
N LYS A 56 -22.19 11.40 -1.59
CA LYS A 56 -22.09 12.60 -2.45
C LYS A 56 -20.94 13.51 -2.00
N LYS A 57 -20.85 13.82 -0.70
CA LYS A 57 -19.74 14.60 -0.12
C LYS A 57 -18.39 13.93 -0.30
N LEU A 58 -18.34 12.60 -0.18
CA LEU A 58 -17.12 11.82 -0.39
C LEU A 58 -16.63 11.91 -1.85
N ALA A 59 -17.54 11.87 -2.82
CA ALA A 59 -17.20 12.08 -4.23
C ALA A 59 -16.63 13.49 -4.47
N GLU A 60 -17.24 14.52 -3.89
CA GLU A 60 -16.73 15.91 -3.93
C GLU A 60 -15.33 16.02 -3.31
N ALA A 61 -15.12 15.43 -2.14
CA ALA A 61 -13.82 15.44 -1.46
C ALA A 61 -12.73 14.76 -2.30
N TYR A 62 -13.03 13.61 -2.92
CA TYR A 62 -12.08 12.96 -3.83
C TYR A 62 -11.81 13.76 -5.10
N PHE A 63 -12.82 14.44 -5.65
CA PHE A 63 -12.69 15.31 -6.79
C PHE A 63 -11.77 16.51 -6.48
N ASN A 64 -12.02 17.20 -5.36
CA ASN A 64 -11.20 18.31 -4.87
C ASN A 64 -9.78 17.86 -4.55
N GLY A 65 -9.61 16.64 -4.02
CA GLY A 65 -8.32 16.01 -3.74
C GLY A 65 -7.56 15.53 -4.99
N GLY A 66 -8.12 15.68 -6.19
CA GLY A 66 -7.49 15.24 -7.45
C GLY A 66 -7.46 13.72 -7.65
N SER A 67 -8.14 12.97 -6.80
CA SER A 67 -8.25 11.50 -6.87
C SER A 67 -9.42 11.10 -7.77
N TYR A 68 -9.32 11.46 -9.05
CA TYR A 68 -10.40 11.34 -10.03
C TYR A 68 -10.94 9.92 -10.22
N SER A 69 -10.08 8.90 -10.10
CA SER A 69 -10.48 7.49 -10.19
C SER A 69 -11.38 7.05 -9.03
N LEU A 70 -11.09 7.50 -7.81
CA LEU A 70 -11.93 7.22 -6.63
C LEU A 70 -13.22 8.04 -6.66
N ALA A 71 -13.12 9.30 -7.09
CA ALA A 71 -14.29 10.15 -7.31
C ALA A 71 -15.27 9.53 -8.32
N MET A 72 -14.75 9.00 -9.44
CA MET A 72 -15.56 8.32 -10.47
C MET A 72 -16.31 7.12 -9.90
N GLN A 73 -15.63 6.24 -9.15
CA GLN A 73 -16.24 5.06 -8.55
C GLN A 73 -17.34 5.44 -7.53
N GLU A 74 -17.11 6.49 -6.74
CA GLU A 74 -18.12 6.99 -5.80
C GLU A 74 -19.30 7.66 -6.52
N CYS A 75 -19.05 8.42 -7.60
CA CYS A 75 -20.10 8.96 -8.45
C CYS A 75 -20.98 7.86 -9.05
N GLU A 76 -20.39 6.80 -9.59
CA GLU A 76 -21.12 5.63 -10.12
C GLU A 76 -21.95 4.94 -9.02
N ALA A 77 -21.39 4.78 -7.82
CA ALA A 77 -22.10 4.21 -6.68
C ALA A 77 -23.31 5.07 -6.27
N VAL A 78 -23.18 6.39 -6.33
CA VAL A 78 -24.30 7.32 -6.08
C VAL A 78 -25.34 7.22 -7.18
N LEU A 79 -24.96 7.19 -8.46
CA LEU A 79 -25.88 7.10 -9.60
C LEU A 79 -26.62 5.76 -9.66
N ALA A 80 -26.03 4.69 -9.14
CA ALA A 80 -26.70 3.41 -9.00
C ALA A 80 -27.89 3.46 -8.02
N GLN A 81 -27.86 4.35 -7.02
CA GLN A 81 -28.94 4.54 -6.04
C GLN A 81 -29.86 5.71 -6.40
N ASP A 82 -29.29 6.79 -6.94
CA ASP A 82 -29.98 8.01 -7.35
C ASP A 82 -29.61 8.35 -8.80
N PRO A 83 -30.32 7.77 -9.79
CA PRO A 83 -30.03 7.96 -11.21
C PRO A 83 -30.22 9.40 -11.71
N ASN A 84 -30.83 10.27 -10.90
CA ASN A 84 -31.19 11.62 -11.27
C ASN A 84 -30.50 12.67 -10.38
N ALA A 85 -29.21 12.48 -10.13
CA ALA A 85 -28.36 13.43 -9.41
C ALA A 85 -27.58 14.33 -10.39
N PRO A 86 -28.06 15.54 -10.74
CA PRO A 86 -27.42 16.40 -11.75
C PRO A 86 -26.01 16.86 -11.34
N GLU A 87 -25.77 17.08 -10.05
CA GLU A 87 -24.47 17.48 -9.50
C GLU A 87 -23.40 16.40 -9.70
N VAL A 88 -23.78 15.13 -9.48
CA VAL A 88 -22.89 13.97 -9.62
C VAL A 88 -22.63 13.67 -11.10
N LEU A 89 -23.64 13.82 -11.96
CA LEU A 89 -23.46 13.71 -13.42
C LEU A 89 -22.53 14.79 -13.97
N ALA A 90 -22.65 16.04 -13.49
CA ALA A 90 -21.76 17.13 -13.88
C ALA A 90 -20.31 16.84 -13.45
N MET A 91 -20.12 16.37 -12.22
CA MET A 91 -18.80 15.97 -11.70
C MET A 91 -18.20 14.81 -12.49
N LEU A 92 -19.01 13.79 -12.82
CA LEU A 92 -18.57 12.65 -13.63
C LEU A 92 -18.11 13.11 -15.03
N GLY A 93 -18.86 14.01 -15.67
CA GLY A 93 -18.47 14.58 -16.96
C GLY A 93 -17.17 15.39 -16.90
N GLU A 94 -16.93 16.12 -15.80
CA GLU A 94 -15.64 16.83 -15.61
C GLU A 94 -14.49 15.85 -15.35
N ILE A 95 -14.72 14.81 -14.53
CA ILE A 95 -13.75 13.72 -14.28
C ILE A 95 -13.36 13.03 -15.60
N GLU A 96 -14.33 12.65 -16.42
CA GLU A 96 -14.09 12.02 -17.72
C GLU A 96 -13.31 12.94 -18.66
N SER A 97 -13.63 14.24 -18.68
CA SER A 97 -12.90 15.24 -19.46
C SER A 97 -11.44 15.38 -19.02
N ARG A 98 -11.15 15.22 -17.72
CA ARG A 98 -9.78 15.24 -17.16
C ARG A 98 -9.03 13.93 -17.42
N LEU A 99 -9.73 12.82 -17.53
CA LEU A 99 -9.15 11.48 -17.75
C LEU A 99 -8.97 11.12 -19.23
N GLN A 100 -9.69 11.76 -20.17
CA GLN A 100 -9.50 11.50 -21.60
C GLN A 100 -8.16 12.05 -22.13
N PRO A 101 -7.33 11.22 -22.79
CA PRO A 101 -6.06 11.64 -23.37
C PRO A 101 -6.30 12.30 -24.73
N GLY A 102 -6.74 13.56 -24.77
CA GLY A 102 -7.20 14.11 -26.04
C GLY A 102 -7.55 15.59 -26.19
N ASP A 103 -6.98 16.52 -25.42
CA ASP A 103 -6.72 17.88 -25.95
C ASP A 103 -5.69 18.66 -25.11
N LYS A 104 -4.77 19.35 -25.79
CA LYS A 104 -3.50 19.84 -25.23
C LYS A 104 -3.54 21.29 -24.67
N LYS A 105 -3.15 21.41 -23.38
CA LYS A 105 -2.14 22.35 -22.76
C LYS A 105 -2.45 23.87 -22.59
N PRO A 106 -1.68 24.62 -21.73
CA PRO A 106 -0.53 24.24 -20.87
C PRO A 106 -0.49 24.77 -19.40
N SER A 107 0.15 24.01 -18.49
CA SER A 107 1.18 24.47 -17.52
C SER A 107 1.76 23.21 -16.84
N ALA A 108 2.89 22.66 -17.31
CA ALA A 108 4.25 22.85 -16.78
C ALA A 108 4.42 22.29 -15.35
N ALA A 109 5.25 21.29 -15.03
CA ALA A 109 6.17 20.40 -15.74
C ALA A 109 6.30 19.15 -14.82
N GLY A 110 6.13 17.92 -15.32
CA GLY A 110 7.23 17.03 -15.75
C GLY A 110 7.84 16.30 -14.54
N ASN A 111 7.91 14.97 -14.40
CA ASN A 111 7.89 13.80 -15.26
C ASN A 111 7.47 12.62 -14.35
N GLY A 112 6.82 11.54 -14.74
CA GLY A 112 6.75 10.86 -16.02
C GLY A 112 7.10 9.38 -15.82
N LEU A 113 6.34 8.52 -16.51
CA LEU A 113 6.50 7.08 -16.77
C LEU A 113 5.91 6.10 -15.73
N VAL A 114 4.82 5.36 -16.00
CA VAL A 114 4.37 4.47 -17.11
C VAL A 114 4.42 3.00 -16.64
N LEU A 115 3.30 2.28 -16.80
CA LEU A 115 3.14 0.91 -17.34
C LEU A 115 1.76 0.34 -16.91
N THR A 116 0.73 0.45 -17.76
CA THR A 116 0.21 -0.55 -18.73
C THR A 116 -0.60 -1.70 -18.12
N ALA A 117 -1.92 -1.63 -18.30
CA ALA A 117 -2.81 -2.78 -18.44
C ALA A 117 -3.78 -2.46 -19.59
N GLY A 118 -3.86 -3.36 -20.58
CA GLY A 118 -4.70 -3.20 -21.76
C GLY A 118 -5.99 -4.00 -21.67
N THR A 119 -6.89 -3.80 -22.65
CA THR A 119 -7.82 -4.84 -23.14
C THR A 119 -8.43 -4.47 -24.49
N SER A 120 -8.44 -5.48 -25.39
CA SER A 120 -9.48 -5.87 -26.37
C SER A 120 -9.93 -4.94 -27.51
N SER A 121 -9.69 -5.34 -28.76
CA SER A 121 -10.67 -6.05 -29.63
C SER A 121 -10.34 -5.95 -31.13
N GLY A 122 -10.58 -7.03 -31.88
CA GLY A 122 -11.07 -6.94 -33.27
C GLY A 122 -10.21 -7.50 -34.42
N ALA A 123 -10.38 -8.80 -34.72
CA ALA A 123 -10.46 -9.49 -36.02
C ALA A 123 -9.61 -9.05 -37.25
N ASN A 124 -8.81 -9.96 -37.83
CA ASN A 124 -9.18 -10.81 -39.00
C ASN A 124 -7.98 -11.66 -39.53
N GLY A 125 -8.26 -12.90 -39.97
CA GLY A 125 -7.66 -13.45 -41.21
C GLY A 125 -6.50 -14.46 -41.15
N SER A 126 -6.86 -15.76 -41.09
CA SER A 126 -6.43 -16.83 -42.02
C SER A 126 -5.02 -17.44 -42.01
N GLY A 127 -4.98 -18.79 -41.97
CA GLY A 127 -3.87 -19.67 -42.39
C GLY A 127 -3.46 -20.67 -41.31
N ASP A 128 -4.16 -21.79 -41.14
CA ASP A 128 -3.93 -23.10 -41.79
C ASP A 128 -2.77 -23.91 -41.19
N GLY A 129 -3.04 -25.19 -40.91
CA GLY A 129 -2.03 -26.19 -40.48
C GLY A 129 -2.32 -26.86 -39.13
N GLY A 130 -3.14 -27.91 -39.17
CA GLY A 130 -3.53 -28.70 -38.00
C GLY A 130 -2.44 -29.58 -37.38
N GLY A 131 -2.66 -29.89 -36.10
CA GLY A 131 -1.96 -30.93 -35.34
C GLY A 131 -2.85 -31.39 -34.18
N LEU A 132 -3.26 -32.65 -34.21
CA LEU A 132 -4.07 -33.33 -33.19
C LEU A 132 -3.29 -33.54 -31.87
N ALA A 133 -4.07 -33.77 -30.79
CA ALA A 133 -3.74 -34.28 -29.44
C ALA A 133 -3.35 -33.20 -28.42
N GLU A 134 -3.79 -33.20 -27.16
CA GLU A 134 -4.48 -34.21 -26.35
C GLU A 134 -5.19 -33.53 -25.18
N ILE A 135 -6.30 -34.11 -24.73
CA ILE A 135 -7.06 -33.72 -23.55
C ILE A 135 -6.29 -34.19 -22.31
N GLY A 136 -5.87 -33.28 -21.43
CA GLY A 136 -5.35 -33.67 -20.12
C GLY A 136 -4.87 -32.51 -19.24
N GLY A 137 -5.48 -32.40 -18.05
CA GLY A 137 -4.80 -31.88 -16.86
C GLY A 137 -4.81 -30.37 -16.63
N ARG A 138 -5.88 -29.87 -16.01
CA ARG A 138 -5.83 -28.66 -15.19
C ARG A 138 -5.01 -28.94 -13.92
N ASN A 139 -4.26 -27.92 -13.50
CA ASN A 139 -3.63 -27.67 -12.19
C ASN A 139 -2.13 -27.99 -12.00
N ALA A 140 -1.51 -27.06 -11.26
CA ALA A 140 -0.15 -27.04 -10.69
C ALA A 140 0.97 -26.49 -11.58
N GLY A 141 1.10 -25.16 -11.63
CA GLY A 141 2.25 -24.55 -12.31
C GLY A 141 2.30 -23.02 -12.41
N GLN A 142 1.58 -22.25 -11.59
CA GLN A 142 1.96 -20.85 -11.42
C GLN A 142 3.19 -20.81 -10.52
N VAL A 143 4.33 -20.80 -11.19
CA VAL A 143 5.66 -20.54 -10.66
C VAL A 143 5.56 -19.32 -9.74
N ARG A 144 5.59 -19.55 -8.43
CA ARG A 144 5.97 -18.53 -7.45
C ARG A 144 7.34 -18.04 -7.90
N LYS A 145 7.39 -16.91 -8.61
CA LYS A 145 8.64 -16.25 -8.99
C LYS A 145 9.32 -15.92 -7.66
N ARG A 146 10.29 -16.74 -7.25
CA ARG A 146 11.20 -16.37 -6.17
C ARG A 146 11.82 -15.05 -6.60
N VAL A 147 11.43 -13.97 -5.94
CA VAL A 147 11.97 -12.64 -6.24
C VAL A 147 13.47 -12.74 -6.06
N ALA A 148 14.23 -12.52 -7.14
CA ALA A 148 15.65 -12.80 -7.13
C ALA A 148 16.37 -11.83 -6.18
N ALA A 149 17.53 -12.25 -5.66
CA ALA A 149 18.39 -11.37 -4.86
C ALA A 149 18.79 -10.10 -5.61
N GLU A 150 18.87 -10.18 -6.96
CA GLU A 150 19.15 -9.05 -7.85
C GLU A 150 18.08 -7.95 -7.77
N ASP A 151 16.82 -8.30 -7.55
CA ASP A 151 15.73 -7.33 -7.43
C ASP A 151 15.76 -6.62 -6.05
N ALA A 152 16.25 -7.30 -5.00
CA ALA A 152 16.49 -6.66 -3.70
C ALA A 152 17.67 -5.67 -3.79
N ASP A 153 18.71 -6.06 -4.52
CA ASP A 153 19.88 -5.22 -4.75
C ASP A 153 19.52 -3.90 -5.45
N LEU A 154 18.51 -3.91 -6.32
CA LEU A 154 17.99 -2.71 -6.99
C LEU A 154 17.34 -1.71 -6.01
N GLY A 155 16.59 -2.21 -5.02
CA GLY A 155 15.98 -1.37 -3.99
C GLY A 155 17.02 -0.70 -3.09
N GLU A 156 18.07 -1.44 -2.72
CA GLU A 156 19.20 -0.90 -1.96
C GLU A 156 20.02 0.13 -2.78
N ASP A 157 20.17 -0.09 -4.09
CA ASP A 157 20.83 0.89 -4.98
C ASP A 157 20.04 2.20 -5.09
N GLN A 158 18.71 2.12 -5.11
CA GLN A 158 17.86 3.32 -5.11
C GLN A 158 17.95 4.08 -3.78
N LEU A 159 17.96 3.36 -2.66
CA LEU A 159 18.16 3.94 -1.34
C LEU A 159 19.53 4.63 -1.24
N ALA A 160 20.60 3.97 -1.69
CA ALA A 160 21.95 4.54 -1.69
C ALA A 160 22.02 5.84 -2.52
N LYS A 161 21.47 5.84 -3.74
CA LYS A 161 21.37 7.04 -4.57
C LYS A 161 20.61 8.17 -3.87
N PHE A 162 19.51 7.85 -3.19
CA PHE A 162 18.75 8.84 -2.45
C PHE A 162 19.59 9.49 -1.32
N LEU A 163 20.30 8.68 -0.54
CA LEU A 163 21.14 9.17 0.56
C LEU A 163 22.26 10.10 0.09
N ILE A 164 22.87 9.80 -1.07
CA ILE A 164 23.92 10.62 -1.69
C ILE A 164 23.33 11.93 -2.23
N VAL A 165 22.22 11.87 -2.96
CA VAL A 165 21.58 13.05 -3.57
C VAL A 165 21.08 14.02 -2.50
N GLN A 166 20.55 13.52 -1.39
CA GLN A 166 20.14 14.34 -0.25
C GLN A 166 21.32 14.81 0.63
N GLN A 167 22.56 14.49 0.26
CA GLN A 167 23.79 14.84 0.99
C GLN A 167 23.75 14.42 2.47
N MET A 168 23.09 13.31 2.77
CA MET A 168 22.98 12.82 4.15
C MET A 168 24.28 12.15 4.61
N PHE A 169 24.98 11.52 3.66
CA PHE A 169 26.24 10.83 3.86
C PHE A 169 27.14 11.07 2.64
N PRO A 170 28.47 11.03 2.81
CA PRO A 170 29.40 11.09 1.69
C PRO A 170 29.29 9.84 0.82
N GLU A 171 29.48 10.02 -0.50
CA GLU A 171 29.32 8.95 -1.49
C GLU A 171 30.21 7.73 -1.22
N GLU A 172 31.46 7.95 -0.78
CA GLU A 172 32.38 6.87 -0.45
C GLU A 172 31.88 6.00 0.71
N GLU A 173 31.29 6.61 1.74
CA GLU A 173 30.75 5.91 2.91
C GLU A 173 29.51 5.08 2.54
N VAL A 174 28.60 5.65 1.73
CA VAL A 174 27.39 4.94 1.28
C VAL A 174 27.75 3.75 0.39
N ASN A 175 28.67 3.92 -0.56
CA ASN A 175 29.06 2.84 -1.46
C ASN A 175 29.80 1.71 -0.73
N ALA A 176 30.67 2.05 0.23
CA ALA A 176 31.33 1.06 1.08
C ALA A 176 30.33 0.27 1.94
N ALA A 177 29.38 0.97 2.58
CA ALA A 177 28.33 0.35 3.37
C ALA A 177 27.41 -0.55 2.53
N LEU A 178 27.03 -0.09 1.33
CA LEU A 178 26.21 -0.85 0.40
C LEU A 178 26.88 -2.15 -0.03
N ALA A 179 28.17 -2.12 -0.39
CA ALA A 179 28.92 -3.31 -0.77
C ALA A 179 29.06 -4.30 0.40
N SER A 180 29.30 -3.80 1.61
CA SER A 180 29.37 -4.58 2.85
C SER A 180 28.04 -5.28 3.16
N VAL A 181 26.93 -4.54 3.07
CA VAL A 181 25.58 -5.05 3.33
C VAL A 181 25.16 -6.07 2.28
N LYS A 182 25.39 -5.80 0.99
CA LYS A 182 25.09 -6.76 -0.10
C LYS A 182 25.86 -8.07 0.07
N THR A 183 27.15 -7.98 0.38
CA THR A 183 27.99 -9.17 0.60
C THR A 183 27.54 -9.95 1.83
N SER A 184 27.28 -9.25 2.93
CA SER A 184 26.81 -9.84 4.18
C SER A 184 25.45 -10.52 4.00
N ASN A 185 24.51 -9.86 3.31
CA ASN A 185 23.16 -10.37 3.13
C ASN A 185 23.12 -11.56 2.15
N ARG A 186 24.00 -11.60 1.14
CA ARG A 186 24.17 -12.77 0.25
C ARG A 186 24.76 -13.99 0.97
N ALA A 187 25.55 -13.77 2.03
CA ALA A 187 26.17 -14.83 2.82
C ALA A 187 25.23 -15.42 3.89
N LEU A 188 24.00 -14.92 4.03
CA LEU A 188 23.06 -15.38 5.06
C LEU A 188 22.49 -16.76 4.73
N THR A 189 22.46 -17.62 5.74
CA THR A 189 21.79 -18.92 5.72
C THR A 189 20.60 -18.91 6.67
N GLY A 190 19.39 -19.14 6.14
CA GLY A 190 18.17 -19.69 6.78
C GLY A 190 17.61 -19.14 8.11
N GLN A 191 18.40 -18.54 9.00
CA GLN A 191 18.03 -18.17 10.37
C GLN A 191 18.65 -16.86 10.86
N SER A 192 19.36 -16.13 10.00
CA SER A 192 19.96 -14.84 10.36
C SER A 192 19.29 -13.71 9.57
N LEU A 193 19.01 -12.60 10.25
CA LEU A 193 18.33 -11.46 9.65
C LEU A 193 19.30 -10.65 8.78
N PRO A 194 18.82 -10.18 7.62
CA PRO A 194 19.56 -9.24 6.81
C PRO A 194 19.73 -7.92 7.55
N THR A 195 20.87 -7.30 7.30
CA THR A 195 21.18 -5.97 7.83
C THR A 195 20.66 -4.94 6.83
N SER A 196 19.91 -3.96 7.31
CA SER A 196 19.49 -2.81 6.51
C SER A 196 20.66 -1.85 6.30
N LEU A 197 20.77 -1.25 5.10
CA LEU A 197 21.76 -0.21 4.81
C LEU A 197 21.66 0.96 5.80
N ILE A 198 20.44 1.34 6.18
CA ILE A 198 20.19 2.43 7.14
C ILE A 198 20.81 2.09 8.49
N THR A 199 20.59 0.87 9.00
CA THR A 199 21.19 0.42 10.26
C THR A 199 22.71 0.44 10.20
N HIS A 200 23.30 -0.03 9.10
CA HIS A 200 24.75 -0.07 8.95
C HIS A 200 25.38 1.34 8.88
N LEU A 201 24.74 2.28 8.18
CA LEU A 201 25.21 3.67 8.05
C LEU A 201 25.02 4.50 9.32
N CYS A 202 23.95 4.25 10.08
CA CYS A 202 23.73 4.97 11.33
C CYS A 202 24.67 4.52 12.44
N ASP A 203 25.19 3.28 12.39
CA ASP A 203 26.05 2.68 13.42
C ASP A 203 25.53 2.90 14.85
N GLY A 204 24.22 2.67 15.05
CA GLY A 204 23.54 2.88 16.33
C GLY A 204 23.30 4.35 16.73
N ASN A 205 23.60 5.32 15.86
CA ASN A 205 23.27 6.72 16.09
C ASN A 205 21.81 7.02 15.72
N ASP A 206 20.93 7.01 16.73
CA ASP A 206 19.51 7.27 16.57
C ASP A 206 19.20 8.62 15.92
N ILE A 207 19.98 9.67 16.22
CA ILE A 207 19.76 11.02 15.66
C ILE A 207 19.99 11.01 14.14
N LYS A 208 21.04 10.34 13.67
CA LYS A 208 21.28 10.18 12.22
C LYS A 208 20.15 9.39 11.58
N CYS A 209 19.73 8.32 12.23
CA CYS A 209 18.66 7.46 11.73
C CYS A 209 17.31 8.18 11.63
N GLU A 210 16.94 8.99 12.63
CA GLU A 210 15.71 9.79 12.58
C GLU A 210 15.74 10.83 11.46
N LYS A 211 16.90 11.46 11.21
CA LYS A 211 17.06 12.37 10.06
C LYS A 211 16.83 11.65 8.74
N VAL A 212 17.41 10.46 8.57
CA VAL A 212 17.24 9.65 7.35
C VAL A 212 15.79 9.26 7.15
N LEU A 213 15.13 8.77 8.21
CA LEU A 213 13.73 8.40 8.16
C LEU A 213 12.83 9.60 7.82
N SER A 214 13.08 10.75 8.43
CA SER A 214 12.37 12.00 8.12
C SER A 214 12.50 12.38 6.64
N ALA A 215 13.71 12.36 6.10
CA ALA A 215 13.96 12.66 4.68
C ALA A 215 13.26 11.64 3.74
N LEU A 216 13.25 10.36 4.11
CA LEU A 216 12.57 9.30 3.35
C LEU A 216 11.05 9.49 3.37
N ILE A 217 10.45 9.82 4.51
CA ILE A 217 9.02 10.12 4.65
C ILE A 217 8.65 11.32 3.76
N ASP A 218 9.44 12.39 3.81
CA ASP A 218 9.20 13.59 3.02
C ASP A 218 9.24 13.30 1.51
N ARG A 219 10.17 12.43 1.07
CA ARG A 219 10.35 12.08 -0.34
C ARG A 219 9.33 11.09 -0.87
N THR A 220 8.97 10.10 -0.06
CA THR A 220 8.16 8.93 -0.49
C THR A 220 6.68 9.07 -0.11
N LYS A 221 6.36 9.96 0.85
CA LYS A 221 5.03 10.15 1.42
C LYS A 221 4.48 8.91 2.14
N PHE A 222 5.35 7.97 2.52
CA PHE A 222 4.96 6.84 3.34
C PHE A 222 4.64 7.33 4.75
N ALA A 223 3.57 6.81 5.35
CA ALA A 223 3.26 7.06 6.74
C ALA A 223 4.30 6.38 7.63
N TYR A 224 4.72 7.05 8.71
CA TYR A 224 5.59 6.46 9.71
C TYR A 224 4.77 5.79 10.82
N VAL A 225 5.18 4.60 11.24
CA VAL A 225 4.58 3.90 12.38
C VAL A 225 5.65 3.57 13.43
N PRO A 226 5.47 4.01 14.69
CA PRO A 226 6.35 3.62 15.79
C PRO A 226 5.97 2.22 16.28
N LEU A 227 6.54 1.18 15.64
CA LEU A 227 6.26 -0.22 15.97
C LEU A 227 6.61 -0.59 17.42
N GLU A 228 7.44 0.19 18.12
CA GLU A 228 7.81 -0.06 19.52
C GLU A 228 6.63 -0.05 20.48
N TYR A 229 5.54 0.64 20.11
CA TYR A 229 4.34 0.78 20.93
C TYR A 229 3.20 -0.14 20.50
N TYR A 230 3.39 -0.97 19.47
CA TYR A 230 2.39 -1.90 18.98
C TYR A 230 2.61 -3.30 19.56
N ASP A 231 1.52 -3.93 20.00
CA ASP A 231 1.50 -5.35 20.32
C ASP A 231 1.17 -6.14 19.05
N ILE A 232 2.21 -6.71 18.44
CA ILE A 232 2.12 -7.34 17.12
C ILE A 232 1.76 -8.82 17.29
N ASP A 233 0.60 -9.22 16.76
CA ASP A 233 0.22 -10.62 16.74
C ASP A 233 1.14 -11.44 15.83
N ARG A 234 1.76 -12.47 16.41
CA ARG A 234 2.60 -13.45 15.71
C ARG A 234 1.87 -14.11 14.53
N GLN A 235 0.55 -14.26 14.61
CA GLN A 235 -0.25 -14.82 13.52
C GLN A 235 -0.25 -13.91 12.30
N VAL A 236 -0.34 -12.59 12.50
CA VAL A 236 -0.35 -11.59 11.42
C VAL A 236 1.00 -11.59 10.69
N VAL A 237 2.12 -11.64 11.42
CA VAL A 237 3.46 -11.72 10.81
C VAL A 237 3.62 -12.96 9.94
N ARG A 238 3.08 -14.10 10.40
CA ARG A 238 3.14 -15.39 9.70
C ARG A 238 2.19 -15.51 8.51
N MET A 239 1.38 -14.49 8.23
CA MET A 239 0.60 -14.44 6.99
C MET A 239 1.52 -14.25 5.77
N LEU A 240 2.70 -13.66 5.95
CA LEU A 240 3.69 -13.54 4.89
C LEU A 240 4.73 -14.67 4.93
N PRO A 241 5.22 -15.12 3.76
CA PRO A 241 6.34 -16.05 3.67
C PRO A 241 7.62 -15.51 4.33
N ASP A 242 8.40 -16.41 4.93
CA ASP A 242 9.66 -16.08 5.61
C ASP A 242 10.70 -15.43 4.70
N ASP A 243 10.70 -15.78 3.40
CA ASP A 243 11.56 -15.16 2.39
C ASP A 243 11.29 -13.66 2.22
N LEU A 244 10.05 -13.21 2.49
CA LEU A 244 9.66 -11.80 2.44
C LEU A 244 9.80 -11.14 3.82
N THR A 245 9.45 -11.83 4.91
CA THR A 245 9.55 -11.25 6.25
C THR A 245 11.01 -11.17 6.72
N ILE A 246 11.64 -12.32 6.92
CA ILE A 246 13.04 -12.42 7.36
C ILE A 246 13.95 -11.99 6.22
N GLY A 247 13.72 -12.46 4.99
CA GLY A 247 14.64 -12.21 3.87
C GLY A 247 14.69 -10.76 3.37
N ARG A 248 13.62 -9.98 3.55
CA ARG A 248 13.52 -8.60 3.04
C ARG A 248 13.05 -7.57 4.07
N LEU A 249 12.89 -7.96 5.32
CA LEU A 249 12.48 -7.08 6.44
C LEU A 249 11.08 -6.45 6.27
N PHE A 250 10.14 -7.20 5.69
CA PHE A 250 8.72 -6.82 5.70
C PHE A 250 8.03 -7.35 6.96
N VAL A 251 7.35 -6.48 7.70
CA VAL A 251 6.65 -6.89 8.93
C VAL A 251 5.18 -6.49 8.85
N PRO A 252 4.27 -7.44 8.55
CA PRO A 252 2.86 -7.24 8.81
C PRO A 252 2.65 -7.01 10.30
N PHE A 253 2.00 -5.92 10.69
CA PHE A 253 1.84 -5.62 12.12
C PHE A 253 0.37 -5.53 12.55
N ASP A 254 -0.55 -5.36 11.60
CA ASP A 254 -1.97 -5.32 11.89
C ASP A 254 -2.81 -5.78 10.68
N LEU A 255 -4.02 -6.24 10.94
CA LEU A 255 -5.01 -6.65 9.97
C LEU A 255 -6.38 -6.08 10.37
N VAL A 256 -6.87 -5.11 9.59
CA VAL A 256 -8.18 -4.48 9.80
C VAL A 256 -9.09 -4.83 8.63
N SER A 257 -10.12 -5.64 8.89
CA SER A 257 -11.05 -6.18 7.88
C SER A 257 -10.32 -6.92 6.75
N ARG A 258 -10.11 -6.24 5.60
CA ARG A 258 -9.45 -6.79 4.42
C ARG A 258 -8.16 -6.06 4.07
N THR A 259 -7.68 -5.22 4.99
CA THR A 259 -6.48 -4.41 4.80
C THR A 259 -5.41 -4.85 5.78
N ILE A 260 -4.30 -5.33 5.24
CA ILE A 260 -3.11 -5.69 6.01
C ILE A 260 -2.14 -4.51 6.03
N MET A 261 -1.66 -4.15 7.21
CA MET A 261 -0.71 -3.06 7.40
C MET A 261 0.69 -3.66 7.50
N VAL A 262 1.59 -3.24 6.60
CA VAL A 262 2.93 -3.80 6.49
C VAL A 262 3.97 -2.70 6.68
N ALA A 263 4.84 -2.90 7.65
CA ALA A 263 5.96 -2.02 7.94
C ALA A 263 7.21 -2.42 7.14
N VAL A 264 7.94 -1.42 6.65
CA VAL A 264 9.13 -1.57 5.80
C VAL A 264 10.25 -0.64 6.27
N ALA A 265 11.49 -1.11 6.16
CA ALA A 265 12.68 -0.28 6.40
C ALA A 265 13.10 0.48 5.13
N ASN A 266 12.98 -0.16 3.96
CA ASN A 266 13.36 0.41 2.67
C ASN A 266 12.13 0.56 1.75
N PRO A 267 11.60 1.78 1.55
CA PRO A 267 10.42 1.99 0.69
C PRO A 267 10.72 1.80 -0.81
N PHE A 268 11.99 1.80 -1.21
CA PHE A 268 12.40 1.68 -2.61
C PHE A 268 12.47 0.23 -3.11
N ASP A 269 12.28 -0.77 -2.25
CA ASP A 269 12.17 -2.18 -2.67
C ASP A 269 10.81 -2.46 -3.33
N ALA A 270 10.64 -1.95 -4.57
CA ALA A 270 9.42 -2.11 -5.34
C ALA A 270 9.11 -3.60 -5.63
N ALA A 271 10.14 -4.41 -5.89
CA ALA A 271 9.99 -5.83 -6.18
C ALA A 271 9.52 -6.62 -4.94
N GLY A 272 10.07 -6.30 -3.76
CA GLY A 272 9.61 -6.87 -2.50
C GLY A 272 8.16 -6.50 -2.20
N ARG A 273 7.78 -5.23 -2.42
CA ARG A 273 6.41 -4.76 -2.24
C ARG A 273 5.42 -5.45 -3.19
N GLU A 274 5.79 -5.59 -4.46
CA GLU A 274 4.97 -6.30 -5.45
C GLU A 274 4.78 -7.77 -5.06
N ALA A 275 5.83 -8.44 -4.59
CA ALA A 275 5.76 -9.83 -4.18
C ALA A 275 4.91 -10.04 -2.92
N VAL A 276 5.00 -9.13 -1.95
CA VAL A 276 4.10 -9.11 -0.79
C VAL A 276 2.64 -8.97 -1.25
N GLN A 277 2.35 -8.03 -2.16
CA GLN A 277 1.01 -7.83 -2.69
C GLN A 277 0.49 -9.04 -3.48
N GLN A 278 1.34 -9.77 -4.19
CA GLN A 278 0.99 -11.01 -4.89
C GLN A 278 0.84 -12.21 -3.96
N SER A 279 1.47 -12.18 -2.79
CA SER A 279 1.41 -13.27 -1.82
C SER A 279 0.16 -13.27 -0.94
N LEU A 280 -0.57 -12.15 -0.92
CA LEU A 280 -1.73 -11.93 -0.07
C LEU A 280 -2.98 -11.56 -0.89
N ASP A 281 -4.12 -12.13 -0.53
CA ASP A 281 -5.44 -11.77 -1.10
C ASP A 281 -6.09 -10.55 -0.40
N TYR A 282 -5.25 -9.73 0.26
CA TYR A 282 -5.61 -8.58 1.08
C TYR A 282 -5.07 -7.29 0.45
N THR A 283 -5.75 -6.17 0.73
CA THR A 283 -5.23 -4.84 0.39
C THR A 283 -4.04 -4.53 1.30
N VAL A 284 -2.88 -4.19 0.74
CA VAL A 284 -1.69 -3.89 1.55
C VAL A 284 -1.52 -2.38 1.69
N THR A 285 -1.48 -1.91 2.93
CA THR A 285 -1.10 -0.52 3.25
C THR A 285 0.32 -0.49 3.80
N TRP A 286 1.13 0.42 3.26
CA TRP A 286 2.55 0.50 3.56
C TRP A 286 2.87 1.55 4.61
N TYR A 287 3.69 1.15 5.59
CA TYR A 287 4.20 2.04 6.62
C TYR A 287 5.72 1.94 6.69
N MET A 288 6.38 3.05 6.99
CA MET A 288 7.79 3.04 7.33
C MET A 288 7.95 2.89 8.84
N ALA A 289 8.95 2.10 9.25
CA ALA A 289 9.32 1.98 10.65
C ALA A 289 10.84 1.96 10.81
N LYS A 290 11.31 2.15 12.05
CA LYS A 290 12.73 2.08 12.38
C LYS A 290 13.29 0.68 12.03
N PRO A 291 14.38 0.58 11.26
CA PRO A 291 14.96 -0.72 10.88
C PRO A 291 15.41 -1.57 12.07
N SER A 292 15.92 -0.95 13.14
CA SER A 292 16.30 -1.63 14.38
C SER A 292 15.10 -2.29 15.07
N VAL A 293 13.95 -1.65 15.03
CA VAL A 293 12.70 -2.14 15.61
C VAL A 293 12.15 -3.29 14.78
N ILE A 294 12.11 -3.14 13.45
CA ILE A 294 11.73 -4.22 12.52
C ILE A 294 12.57 -5.48 12.78
N ALA A 295 13.90 -5.32 12.86
CA ALA A 295 14.79 -6.44 13.13
C ALA A 295 14.50 -7.09 14.49
N LYS A 296 14.34 -6.29 15.55
CA LYS A 296 14.01 -6.78 16.89
C LYS A 296 12.67 -7.52 16.93
N THR A 297 11.62 -6.97 16.33
CA THR A 297 10.31 -7.60 16.21
C THR A 297 10.40 -8.96 15.54
N LEU A 298 11.13 -9.06 14.42
CA LEU A 298 11.33 -10.32 13.72
C LEU A 298 12.13 -11.33 14.56
N GLN A 299 13.17 -10.89 15.28
CA GLN A 299 13.92 -11.74 16.21
C GLN A 299 13.01 -12.32 17.30
N ASP A 300 12.17 -11.50 17.92
CA ASP A 300 11.29 -11.90 19.02
C ASP A 300 10.18 -12.88 18.57
N ILE A 301 9.66 -12.68 17.36
CA ILE A 301 8.57 -13.50 16.80
C ILE A 301 9.08 -14.84 16.28
N TYR A 302 10.17 -14.83 15.52
CA TYR A 302 10.77 -16.03 14.93
C TYR A 302 11.79 -16.72 15.84
N ARG A 303 12.10 -16.14 17.01
CA ARG A 303 13.13 -16.62 17.95
C ARG A 303 14.49 -16.81 17.28
N LEU A 304 14.89 -15.82 16.48
CA LEU A 304 16.17 -15.83 15.78
C LEU A 304 17.27 -15.41 16.75
N GLU A 305 18.48 -15.98 16.60
CA GLU A 305 19.62 -15.56 17.41
C GLU A 305 20.02 -14.13 17.03
N GLY A 306 20.07 -13.24 18.02
CA GLY A 306 20.51 -11.87 17.83
C GLY A 306 21.98 -11.83 17.40
N ARG A 307 22.29 -11.01 16.39
CA ARG A 307 23.67 -10.76 15.95
C ARG A 307 24.39 -10.02 17.10
N ALA A 308 25.29 -10.71 17.79
CA ALA A 308 26.19 -10.12 18.79
C ALA A 308 27.31 -9.31 18.12
#